data_AF-A0A930QM22-F1
#
_entry.id   AF-A0A930QM22-F1
#
_cell.length_a   1.000
_cell.length_b   1.000
_cell.length_c   1.000
_cell.angle_alpha   90.00
_cell.angle_beta   90.00
_cell.angle_gamma   90.00
#
_symmetry.space_group_name_H-M   'P 1'
#
loop_
_entity.id
_entity.type
_entity.pdbx_description
1 polymer ?
#
loop_
_entity_poly.entity_id
_entity_poly.type
_entity_poly.pdbx_seq_one_letter_code
_entity_poly.pdbx_strand_id
1 'polypeptide(L)'
;MRELTAKEITENVAEMCKEAAYYLPDDVYEGLKKGRETEESPVGQVVLDQIIRNAEIARAEDRPYCQDTGMTIVFVEVGQDLHITGGLLEDAINEGIAKGYTEGYLRKSVVAEPLFNRKNTQNNT
;
A
#
# COMPACT_ATOMS: atom_id res chain seq x y z
N MET A 1 29.02 -5.50 -11.65
CA MET A 1 27.63 -5.89 -11.92
C MET A 1 27.02 -6.34 -10.62
N ARG A 2 25.94 -5.69 -10.17
CA ARG A 2 25.17 -6.13 -9.00
C ARG A 2 24.01 -6.96 -9.51
N GLU A 3 23.69 -8.05 -8.81
CA GLU A 3 22.55 -8.90 -9.15
C GLU A 3 21.46 -8.74 -8.10
N LEU A 4 20.21 -8.79 -8.54
CA LEU A 4 19.02 -8.85 -7.69
C LEU A 4 18.04 -9.84 -8.32
N THR A 5 17.50 -10.75 -7.53
CA THR A 5 16.57 -11.74 -8.08
C THR A 5 15.16 -11.15 -8.19
N ALA A 6 14.42 -11.58 -9.22
CA ALA A 6 12.99 -11.27 -9.36
C ALA A 6 12.20 -11.65 -8.09
N LYS A 7 12.54 -12.80 -7.48
CA LYS A 7 11.93 -13.24 -6.23
C LYS A 7 12.13 -12.25 -5.09
N GLU A 8 13.33 -11.72 -4.91
CA GLU A 8 13.58 -10.70 -3.87
C GLU A 8 12.75 -9.44 -4.11
N ILE A 9 12.58 -9.02 -5.37
CA ILE A 9 11.71 -7.90 -5.73
C ILE A 9 10.26 -8.21 -5.36
N THR A 10 9.74 -9.38 -5.75
CA THR A 10 8.38 -9.83 -5.43
C THR A 10 8.10 -9.79 -3.93
N GLU A 11 9.01 -10.33 -3.10
CA GLU A 11 8.84 -10.37 -1.64
C GLU A 11 8.85 -8.98 -1.02
N ASN A 12 9.78 -8.11 -1.44
CA ASN A 12 9.87 -6.74 -0.92
C ASN A 12 8.66 -5.90 -1.35
N VAL A 13 8.19 -6.03 -2.60
CA VAL A 13 7.00 -5.32 -3.08
C VAL A 13 5.75 -5.79 -2.33
N ALA A 14 5.61 -7.10 -2.07
CA ALA A 14 4.50 -7.62 -1.29
C ALA A 14 4.43 -7.03 0.12
N GLU A 15 5.59 -6.89 0.79
CA GLU A 15 5.66 -6.27 2.11
C GLU A 15 5.37 -4.77 2.05
N MET A 16 5.97 -4.05 1.09
CA MET A 16 5.70 -2.61 0.90
C MET A 16 4.21 -2.33 0.65
N CYS A 17 3.50 -3.19 -0.09
CA CYS A 17 2.05 -3.04 -0.28
C CYS A 17 1.26 -3.17 1.04
N LYS A 18 1.68 -4.06 1.94
CA LYS A 18 1.05 -4.21 3.27
C LYS A 18 1.35 -3.00 4.14
N GLU A 19 2.63 -2.63 4.26
CA GLU A 19 3.06 -1.48 5.06
C GLU A 19 2.37 -0.19 4.63
N ALA A 20 2.31 0.08 3.33
CA ALA A 20 1.67 1.28 2.77
C ALA A 20 0.15 1.33 3.03
N ALA A 21 -0.52 0.19 3.15
CA ALA A 21 -1.95 0.11 3.42
C ALA A 21 -2.27 0.10 4.92
N TYR A 22 -1.36 -0.37 5.77
CA TYR A 22 -1.58 -0.56 7.21
C TYR A 22 -1.17 0.67 8.00
N TYR A 23 -0.07 1.32 7.62
CA TYR A 23 0.58 2.30 8.47
C TYR A 23 0.60 3.67 7.79
N LEU A 24 0.11 4.68 8.51
CA LEU A 24 0.34 6.06 8.12
C LEU A 24 1.84 6.38 8.31
N PRO A 25 2.46 7.11 7.38
CA PRO A 25 3.78 7.70 7.61
C PRO A 25 3.80 8.53 8.89
N ASP A 26 4.92 8.51 9.61
CA ASP A 26 5.02 9.15 10.93
C ASP A 26 4.80 10.67 10.84
N ASP A 27 5.22 11.33 9.76
CA ASP A 27 4.97 12.76 9.54
C ASP A 27 3.48 13.08 9.36
N VAL A 28 2.74 12.23 8.67
CA VAL A 28 1.28 12.33 8.54
C VAL A 28 0.59 12.11 9.87
N TYR A 29 0.98 11.08 10.62
CA TYR A 29 0.40 10.77 11.94
C TYR A 29 0.63 11.90 12.95
N GLU A 30 1.85 12.43 13.03
CA GLU A 30 2.15 13.57 13.89
C GLU A 30 1.45 14.85 13.42
N GLY A 31 1.28 15.02 12.11
CA GLY A 31 0.46 16.08 11.53
C GLY A 31 -1.01 16.03 12.00
N LEU A 32 -1.60 14.83 12.05
CA LEU A 32 -2.97 14.63 12.57
C LEU A 32 -3.07 14.98 14.06
N LYS A 33 -2.11 14.55 14.87
CA LYS A 33 -2.07 14.87 16.30
C LYS A 33 -1.93 16.37 16.55
N LYS A 34 -1.02 17.03 15.84
CA LYS A 34 -0.88 18.49 15.92
C LYS A 34 -2.15 19.20 15.48
N GLY A 35 -2.76 18.74 14.38
CA GLY A 35 -4.05 19.25 13.92
C GLY A 35 -5.12 19.14 15.01
N ARG A 36 -5.16 18.00 15.71
CA ARG A 36 -6.10 17.75 16.81
C ARG A 36 -5.90 18.69 18.00
N GLU A 37 -4.67 19.08 18.31
CA GLU A 37 -4.35 20.03 19.37
C GLU A 37 -4.79 21.46 19.03
N THR A 38 -4.71 21.84 17.74
CA THR A 38 -5.00 23.21 17.28
C THR A 38 -6.40 23.41 16.74
N GLU A 39 -7.17 22.34 16.52
CA GLU A 39 -8.53 22.42 15.97
C GLU A 39 -9.49 23.13 16.92
N GLU A 40 -10.18 24.15 16.43
CA GLU A 40 -11.11 24.97 17.22
C GLU A 40 -12.51 24.37 17.27
N SER A 41 -12.92 23.65 16.22
CA SER A 41 -14.23 23.03 16.09
C SER A 41 -14.35 21.79 16.99
N PRO A 42 -15.30 21.74 17.94
CA PRO A 42 -15.53 20.55 18.75
C PRO A 42 -15.85 19.31 17.92
N VAL A 43 -16.53 19.48 16.78
CA VAL A 43 -16.81 18.36 15.85
C VAL A 43 -15.55 17.92 15.12
N GLY A 44 -14.72 18.88 14.68
CA GLY A 44 -13.44 18.57 14.02
C GLY A 44 -12.50 17.80 14.93
N GLN A 45 -12.45 18.18 16.20
CA GLN A 45 -11.70 17.47 17.24
C GLN A 45 -12.13 16.00 17.35
N VAL A 46 -13.43 15.72 17.43
CA VAL A 46 -13.97 14.35 17.51
C VAL A 46 -13.62 13.54 16.25
N VAL A 47 -13.69 14.15 15.07
CA VAL A 47 -13.31 13.47 13.82
C VAL A 47 -11.82 13.13 13.81
N LEU A 48 -10.95 14.05 14.22
CA LEU A 48 -9.51 13.81 14.31
C LEU A 48 -9.18 12.73 15.34
N ASP A 49 -9.87 12.69 16.48
CA ASP A 49 -9.73 11.61 17.47
C ASP A 49 -10.06 10.24 16.86
N GLN A 50 -11.10 10.15 16.03
CA GLN A 50 -11.46 8.90 15.34
C GLN A 50 -10.41 8.48 14.31
N ILE A 51 -9.89 9.42 13.51
CA ILE A 51 -8.85 9.17 12.50
C ILE A 51 -7.57 8.66 13.18
N ILE A 52 -7.12 9.35 14.23
CA ILE A 52 -5.94 8.94 15.01
C ILE A 52 -6.15 7.57 15.64
N ARG A 53 -7.32 7.32 16.24
CA ARG A 53 -7.64 6.03 16.84
C ARG A 53 -7.66 4.91 15.81
N ASN A 54 -8.18 5.16 14.61
CA ASN A 54 -8.14 4.20 13.51
C ASN A 54 -6.70 3.86 13.09
N ALA A 55 -5.80 4.85 13.05
CA ALA A 55 -4.39 4.64 12.75
C ALA A 55 -3.70 3.76 13.80
N GLU A 56 -4.01 3.97 15.07
CA GLU A 56 -3.49 3.14 16.17
C GLU A 56 -3.97 1.69 16.08
N ILE A 57 -5.26 1.47 15.78
CA ILE A 57 -5.83 0.13 15.62
C ILE A 57 -5.21 -0.57 14.40
N ALA A 58 -5.14 0.11 13.26
CA ALA A 58 -4.53 -0.43 12.05
C ALA A 58 -3.08 -0.88 12.30
N ARG A 59 -2.30 -0.06 13.03
CA ARG A 59 -0.92 -0.38 13.41
C ARG A 59 -0.80 -1.50 14.43
N ALA A 60 -1.69 -1.56 15.42
CA ALA A 60 -1.64 -2.56 16.48
C ALA A 60 -2.13 -3.95 16.03
N GLU A 61 -3.00 -4.01 15.04
CA GLU A 61 -3.63 -5.25 14.57
C GLU A 61 -3.12 -5.72 13.19
N ASP A 62 -2.18 -5.00 12.59
CA ASP A 62 -1.69 -5.22 11.22
C ASP A 62 -2.85 -5.34 10.21
N ARG A 63 -3.71 -4.31 10.21
CA ARG A 63 -4.92 -4.23 9.38
C ARG A 63 -4.89 -3.00 8.48
N PRO A 64 -5.53 -3.06 7.30
CA PRO A 64 -5.62 -1.90 6.42
C PRO A 64 -6.31 -0.73 7.12
N TYR A 65 -5.65 0.42 7.08
CA TYR A 65 -6.14 1.65 7.66
C TYR A 65 -7.46 2.11 7.03
N CYS A 66 -7.63 1.88 5.72
CA CYS A 66 -8.84 2.21 4.97
C CYS A 66 -9.40 0.96 4.27
N GLN A 67 -10.73 0.88 4.20
CA GLN A 67 -11.41 -0.16 3.42
C GLN A 67 -11.06 -0.10 1.93
N ASP A 68 -10.81 1.10 1.38
CA ASP A 68 -10.30 1.26 0.03
C ASP A 68 -8.77 1.29 0.07
N THR A 69 -8.15 0.17 -0.26
CA THR A 69 -6.68 0.02 -0.30
C THR A 69 -6.08 0.47 -1.63
N GLY A 70 -6.87 1.15 -2.47
CA GLY A 70 -6.39 1.86 -3.66
C GLY A 70 -5.86 0.99 -4.79
N MET A 71 -5.19 1.66 -5.73
CA MET A 71 -4.45 1.09 -6.85
C MET A 71 -2.97 1.33 -6.61
N THR A 72 -2.14 0.31 -6.78
CA THR A 72 -0.69 0.46 -6.60
C THR A 72 -0.07 1.20 -7.78
N ILE A 73 0.69 2.24 -7.48
CA ILE A 73 1.47 2.99 -8.46
C ILE A 73 2.94 2.81 -8.07
N VAL A 74 3.75 2.27 -8.98
CA VAL A 74 5.16 1.99 -8.72
C VAL A 74 6.02 2.90 -9.61
N PHE A 75 6.86 3.70 -8.96
CA PHE A 75 7.92 4.45 -9.63
C PHE A 75 9.22 3.69 -9.43
N VAL A 76 9.90 3.36 -10.54
CA VAL A 76 11.09 2.52 -10.51
C VAL A 76 12.27 3.26 -11.12
N GLU A 77 13.35 3.34 -10.36
CA GLU A 77 14.66 3.81 -10.83
C GLU A 77 15.63 2.62 -10.82
N VAL A 78 16.12 2.25 -12.00
CA VAL A 78 17.03 1.11 -12.17
C VAL A 78 18.41 1.64 -12.58
N GLY A 79 19.42 1.37 -11.75
CA GLY A 79 20.80 1.69 -12.07
C GLY A 79 21.33 0.85 -13.23
N GLN A 80 22.14 1.46 -14.09
CA GLN A 80 22.67 0.82 -15.31
C GLN A 80 23.44 -0.49 -15.06
N ASP A 81 24.08 -0.65 -13.90
CA ASP A 81 24.89 -1.82 -13.54
C ASP A 81 24.11 -2.90 -12.75
N LEU A 82 22.80 -2.74 -12.58
CA LEU A 82 21.93 -3.73 -11.94
C LEU A 82 21.44 -4.75 -12.97
N HIS A 83 21.69 -6.02 -12.71
CA HIS A 83 21.16 -7.12 -13.50
C HIS A 83 20.10 -7.86 -12.69
N ILE A 84 18.87 -7.91 -13.23
CA ILE A 84 17.77 -8.63 -12.61
C ILE A 84 17.76 -10.05 -13.15
N THR A 85 17.80 -11.03 -12.25
CA THR A 85 17.91 -12.45 -12.59
C THR A 85 16.65 -13.21 -12.19
N GLY A 86 16.39 -14.33 -12.88
CA GLY A 86 15.28 -15.23 -12.54
C GLY A 86 13.88 -14.74 -12.94
N GLY A 87 13.76 -13.63 -13.70
CA GLY A 87 12.48 -13.13 -14.19
C GLY A 87 12.58 -11.72 -14.77
N LEU A 88 11.44 -11.14 -15.14
CA LEU A 88 11.32 -9.74 -15.57
C LEU A 88 10.98 -8.86 -14.36
N LEU A 89 11.49 -7.62 -14.38
CA LEU A 89 11.23 -6.63 -13.33
C LEU A 89 9.74 -6.33 -13.17
N GLU A 90 9.04 -6.11 -14.29
CA GLU A 90 7.62 -5.77 -14.30
C GLU A 90 6.75 -6.91 -13.76
N ASP A 91 7.06 -8.16 -14.16
CA ASP A 91 6.36 -9.34 -13.65
C ASP A 91 6.59 -9.49 -12.14
N ALA A 92 7.84 -9.35 -11.68
CA ALA A 92 8.18 -9.43 -10.26
C ALA A 92 7.43 -8.39 -9.41
N ILE A 93 7.33 -7.16 -9.91
CA ILE A 93 6.56 -6.09 -9.26
C ILE A 93 5.07 -6.46 -9.21
N ASN A 94 4.47 -6.85 -10.33
CA ASN A 94 3.04 -7.20 -10.37
C ASN A 94 2.71 -8.43 -9.50
N GLU A 95 3.57 -9.45 -9.51
CA GLU A 95 3.45 -10.59 -8.62
C GLU A 95 3.54 -10.18 -7.15
N GLY A 96 4.45 -9.26 -6.81
CA GLY A 96 4.58 -8.71 -5.47
C GLY A 96 3.32 -7.97 -5.03
N ILE A 97 2.76 -7.13 -5.89
CA ILE A 97 1.48 -6.45 -5.65
C ILE A 97 0.37 -7.47 -5.41
N ALA A 98 0.19 -8.43 -6.33
CA ALA A 98 -0.82 -9.47 -6.21
C ALA A 98 -0.69 -10.27 -4.90
N LYS A 99 0.54 -10.62 -4.51
CA LYS A 99 0.85 -11.31 -3.27
C LYS A 99 0.52 -10.44 -2.05
N GLY A 100 0.97 -9.19 -2.03
CA GLY A 100 0.72 -8.24 -0.94
C GLY A 100 -0.79 -8.04 -0.71
N TYR A 101 -1.57 -7.87 -1.78
CA TYR A 101 -3.01 -7.70 -1.68
C TYR A 101 -3.76 -8.97 -1.25
N THR A 102 -3.29 -10.15 -1.66
CA THR A 102 -3.95 -11.42 -1.31
C THR A 102 -3.62 -11.86 0.12
N GLU A 103 -2.35 -11.83 0.51
CA GLU A 103 -1.91 -12.23 1.86
C GLU A 103 -2.20 -11.17 2.91
N GLY A 104 -2.16 -9.88 2.54
CA GLY A 104 -2.48 -8.77 3.42
C GLY A 104 -3.99 -8.52 3.59
N TYR A 105 -4.84 -9.36 3.00
CA TYR A 105 -6.30 -9.18 3.02
C TYR A 105 -6.75 -7.78 2.58
N LEU A 106 -6.01 -7.18 1.64
CA LEU A 106 -6.33 -5.86 1.08
C LEU A 106 -7.48 -5.97 0.08
N ARG A 107 -8.18 -4.85 -0.17
CA ARG A 107 -9.28 -4.82 -1.11
C ARG A 107 -8.76 -4.81 -2.55
N LYS A 108 -9.19 -5.80 -3.34
CA LYS A 108 -8.91 -5.87 -4.77
C LYS A 108 -9.92 -5.03 -5.55
N SER A 109 -9.53 -3.82 -5.88
CA SER A 109 -10.36 -2.78 -6.49
C SER A 109 -10.16 -2.66 -8.02
N VAL A 110 -9.09 -3.23 -8.58
CA VAL A 110 -8.80 -3.14 -10.02
C VAL A 110 -9.73 -4.01 -10.86
N VAL A 111 -10.16 -3.45 -11.99
CA VAL A 111 -11.03 -4.05 -12.99
C VAL A 111 -10.28 -4.11 -14.32
N ALA A 112 -10.15 -5.30 -14.90
CA ALA A 112 -9.34 -5.54 -16.09
C ALA A 112 -9.85 -4.79 -17.34
N GLU A 113 -11.18 -4.69 -17.46
CA GLU A 113 -11.85 -4.04 -18.57
C GLU A 113 -12.99 -3.19 -18.01
N PRO A 114 -12.87 -1.85 -18.00
CA PRO A 114 -13.80 -0.99 -17.26
C PRO A 114 -15.08 -0.62 -18.02
N LEU A 115 -15.17 -0.84 -19.34
CA LEU A 115 -16.27 -0.32 -20.17
C LEU A 115 -17.45 -1.28 -20.28
N PHE A 116 -17.20 -2.59 -20.39
CA PHE A 116 -18.21 -3.59 -20.68
C PHE A 116 -18.33 -4.60 -19.55
N ASN A 117 -17.42 -5.59 -19.55
CA ASN A 117 -17.55 -6.77 -18.70
C ASN A 117 -17.22 -6.48 -17.24
N ARG A 118 -16.45 -5.42 -16.97
CA ARG A 118 -16.12 -4.94 -15.62
C ARG A 118 -15.65 -6.04 -14.69
N LYS A 119 -14.83 -6.95 -15.22
CA LYS A 119 -14.31 -8.11 -14.48
C LYS A 119 -13.19 -7.66 -13.54
N ASN A 120 -13.40 -7.82 -12.25
CA ASN A 120 -12.39 -7.58 -11.23
C ASN A 120 -11.24 -8.58 -11.36
N THR A 121 -10.00 -8.11 -11.16
CA THR A 121 -8.79 -8.90 -11.37
C THR A 121 -8.49 -9.87 -10.23
N GLN A 122 -9.18 -9.73 -9.09
CA GLN A 122 -9.09 -10.56 -7.89
C GLN A 122 -7.75 -10.51 -7.14
N ASN A 123 -6.82 -9.70 -7.62
CA ASN A 123 -5.47 -9.52 -7.05
C ASN A 123 -4.98 -8.05 -7.09
N ASN A 124 -5.80 -7.11 -7.58
CA ASN A 124 -5.49 -5.67 -7.64
C ASN A 124 -4.39 -5.26 -8.63
N THR A 125 -4.04 -6.14 -9.57
CA THR A 125 -3.22 -5.83 -10.76
C THR A 125 -4.08 -5.87 -12.00
#